data_AF-A0A6H9STA1-F1
#
_entry.id   AF-A0A6H9STA1-F1
#
_cell.length_a   1.000
_cell.length_b   1.000
_cell.length_c   1.000
_cell.angle_alpha   90.00
_cell.angle_beta   90.00
_cell.angle_gamma   90.00
#
_symmetry.space_group_name_H-M   'P 1'
#
loop_
_entity.id
_entity.type
_entity.pdbx_description
1 polymer ?
#
loop_
_entity_poly.entity_id
_entity_poly.type
_entity_poly.pdbx_seq_one_letter_code
_entity_poly.pdbx_strand_id
1 'polypeptide(L)'
;MNDIQHALQQALEHHQAGRLAQAKTLYDTILHTQPGQPDAMHFLGLLACQLKQYDAGLALMERSLAARPDASYFNNLGNMLRECGRLDDAIAH
;
A
#
# COMPACT_ATOMS: atom_id res chain seq x y z
N MET A 1 21.00 2.78 13.14
CA MET A 1 19.78 3.57 13.39
C MET A 1 19.27 4.14 12.06
N ASN A 2 18.89 3.25 11.14
CA ASN A 2 18.15 3.62 9.92
C ASN A 2 17.36 2.41 9.37
N ASP A 3 16.96 1.52 10.28
CA ASP A 3 16.45 0.17 9.96
C ASP A 3 15.10 0.22 9.24
N ILE A 4 14.27 1.22 9.51
CA ILE A 4 12.98 1.41 8.83
C ILE A 4 13.18 1.83 7.37
N GLN A 5 14.11 2.76 7.09
CA GLN A 5 14.34 3.23 5.72
C GLN A 5 14.93 2.12 4.84
N HIS A 6 15.86 1.33 5.39
CA HIS A 6 16.38 0.15 4.70
C HIS A 6 15.29 -0.92 4.50
N ALA A 7 14.51 -1.23 5.53
CA ALA A 7 13.42 -2.20 5.40
C ALA A 7 12.39 -1.75 4.35
N LEU A 8 12.08 -0.45 4.29
CA LEU A 8 11.17 0.12 3.29
C LEU A 8 11.73 -0.03 1.87
N GLN A 9 13.01 0.27 1.68
CA GLN A 9 13.68 0.10 0.39
C GLN A 9 13.65 -1.36 -0.06
N GLN A 10 13.99 -2.29 0.83
CA GLN A 10 13.92 -3.73 0.53
C GLN A 10 12.49 -4.18 0.20
N ALA A 11 11.49 -3.69 0.95
CA ALA A 11 10.10 -4.00 0.69
C ALA A 11 9.68 -3.56 -0.72
N LEU A 12 10.09 -2.35 -1.12
CA LEU A 12 9.87 -1.81 -2.46
C LEU A 12 10.57 -2.65 -3.54
N GLU A 13 11.80 -3.09 -3.31
CA GLU A 13 12.52 -3.98 -4.25
C GLU A 13 11.80 -5.33 -4.42
N HIS A 14 11.31 -5.92 -3.33
CA HIS A 14 10.49 -7.13 -3.41
C HIS A 14 9.17 -6.88 -4.14
N HIS A 15 8.53 -5.74 -3.90
CA HIS A 15 7.27 -5.37 -4.54
C HIS A 15 7.44 -5.21 -6.05
N GLN A 16 8.43 -4.43 -6.47
CA GLN A 16 8.75 -4.20 -7.89
C GLN A 16 9.13 -5.49 -8.62
N ALA A 17 9.77 -6.43 -7.93
CA ALA A 17 10.11 -7.73 -8.49
C ALA A 17 8.96 -8.75 -8.47
N GLY A 18 7.73 -8.34 -8.12
CA GLY A 18 6.55 -9.21 -8.05
C GLY A 18 6.55 -10.19 -6.87
N ARG A 19 7.49 -10.06 -5.93
CA ARG A 19 7.58 -10.91 -4.74
C ARG A 19 6.68 -10.37 -3.64
N LEU A 20 5.37 -10.37 -3.91
CA LEU A 20 4.35 -9.69 -3.11
C LEU A 20 4.29 -10.17 -1.66
N ALA A 21 4.48 -11.47 -1.40
CA ALA A 21 4.47 -12.01 -0.04
C ALA A 21 5.63 -11.45 0.82
N GLN A 22 6.83 -11.35 0.24
CA GLN A 22 8.01 -10.81 0.93
C GLN A 22 7.87 -9.31 1.19
N ALA A 23 7.37 -8.57 0.19
CA ALA A 23 7.05 -7.15 0.34
C ALA A 23 6.03 -6.93 1.46
N LYS A 24 4.95 -7.71 1.49
CA LYS A 24 3.93 -7.65 2.56
C LYS A 24 4.54 -7.86 3.94
N THR A 25 5.36 -8.89 4.11
CA THR A 25 6.01 -9.18 5.41
C THR A 25 6.88 -8.02 5.88
N LEU A 26 7.63 -7.39 4.98
CA LEU A 26 8.47 -6.24 5.32
C LEU A 26 7.63 -5.02 5.68
N TYR A 27 6.58 -4.70 4.91
CA TYR A 27 5.67 -3.60 5.26
C TYR A 27 5.00 -3.83 6.62
N ASP A 28 4.54 -5.04 6.91
CA ASP A 28 3.94 -5.42 8.19
C ASP A 28 4.93 -5.23 9.35
N THR A 29 6.19 -5.66 9.15
CA THR A 29 7.27 -5.49 10.12
C THR A 29 7.57 -4.02 10.40
N ILE A 30 7.58 -3.18 9.36
CA ILE A 30 7.74 -1.73 9.50
C ILE A 30 6.59 -1.15 10.31
N LEU A 31 5.34 -1.54 10.00
CA LEU A 31 4.16 -1.06 10.72
C LEU A 31 4.07 -1.59 12.15
N HIS A 32 4.63 -2.76 12.44
CA HIS A 32 4.75 -3.26 13.81
C HIS A 32 5.72 -2.40 14.63
N THR A 33 6.81 -1.96 14.01
CA THR A 33 7.83 -1.11 14.66
C THR A 33 7.38 0.36 14.75
N GLN A 34 6.71 0.85 13.70
CA GLN A 34 6.20 2.20 13.58
C GLN A 34 4.79 2.18 12.99
N PRO A 35 3.75 2.03 13.83
CA PRO A 35 2.35 1.89 13.39
C PRO A 35 1.75 3.10 12.67
N GLY A 36 2.49 4.20 12.54
CA GLY A 36 2.08 5.41 11.83
C GLY A 36 3.01 5.76 10.67
N GLN A 37 3.82 4.82 10.17
CA GLN A 37 4.72 5.04 9.05
C GLN A 37 3.89 5.18 7.75
N PRO A 38 3.81 6.38 7.15
CA PRO A 38 2.86 6.65 6.07
C PRO A 38 3.21 5.92 4.77
N ASP A 39 4.50 5.83 4.41
CA ASP A 39 4.97 5.15 3.20
C ASP A 39 4.65 3.65 3.23
N ALA A 40 4.86 2.96 4.36
CA ALA A 40 4.58 1.54 4.53
C ALA A 40 3.07 1.26 4.47
N MET A 41 2.23 2.12 5.07
CA MET A 41 0.77 2.03 4.91
C MET A 41 0.35 2.21 3.45
N HIS A 42 0.92 3.20 2.77
CA HIS A 42 0.60 3.52 1.38
C HIS A 42 0.94 2.34 0.44
N PHE A 43 2.17 1.82 0.55
CA PHE A 43 2.62 0.73 -0.31
C PHE A 43 1.95 -0.61 0.03
N LEU A 44 1.65 -0.86 1.31
CA LEU A 44 0.85 -2.02 1.69
C LEU A 44 -0.58 -1.93 1.15
N GLY A 45 -1.17 -0.72 1.13
CA GLY A 45 -2.47 -0.47 0.52
C GLY A 45 -2.46 -0.74 -0.99
N LEU A 46 -1.45 -0.24 -1.71
CA LEU A 46 -1.24 -0.55 -3.13
C LEU A 46 -1.06 -2.05 -3.39
N LEU A 47 -0.35 -2.76 -2.51
CA LEU A 47 -0.14 -4.20 -2.61
C LEU A 47 -1.44 -4.97 -2.36
N ALA A 48 -2.24 -4.58 -1.37
CA ALA A 48 -3.53 -5.19 -1.09
C ALA A 48 -4.47 -5.07 -2.30
N CYS A 49 -4.51 -3.92 -2.97
CA CYS A 49 -5.31 -3.75 -4.18
C CYS A 49 -4.80 -4.56 -5.38
N GLN A 50 -3.49 -4.74 -5.52
CA GLN A 50 -2.94 -5.69 -6.51
C GLN A 50 -3.39 -7.13 -6.24
N LEU A 51 -3.62 -7.47 -4.98
CA LEU A 51 -4.18 -8.76 -4.55
C LEU A 51 -5.72 -8.80 -4.54
N LYS A 52 -6.38 -7.77 -5.10
CA LYS A 52 -7.85 -7.60 -5.11
C LYS A 52 -8.50 -7.48 -3.73
N GLN A 53 -7.73 -7.09 -2.72
CA GLN A 53 -8.20 -6.84 -1.35
C GLN A 53 -8.53 -5.35 -1.18
N TYR A 54 -9.52 -4.89 -1.94
CA TYR A 54 -9.78 -3.44 -2.10
C TYR A 54 -10.15 -2.74 -0.80
N ASP A 55 -11.02 -3.34 0.02
CA ASP A 55 -11.44 -2.77 1.31
C ASP A 55 -10.24 -2.53 2.25
N ALA A 56 -9.40 -3.56 2.41
CA ALA A 56 -8.18 -3.46 3.21
C ALA A 56 -7.18 -2.45 2.63
N GLY A 57 -7.06 -2.39 1.30
CA GLY A 57 -6.17 -1.45 0.62
C GLY A 57 -6.58 0.00 0.79
N LEU A 58 -7.87 0.29 0.68
CA LEU A 58 -8.44 1.63 0.88
C LEU A 58 -8.26 2.09 2.33
N ALA A 59 -8.61 1.25 3.30
CA ALA A 59 -8.43 1.59 4.72
C ALA A 59 -6.98 1.93 5.08
N LEU A 60 -6.01 1.24 4.47
CA LEU A 60 -4.58 1.54 4.67
C LEU A 60 -4.16 2.87 4.02
N MET A 61 -4.65 3.15 2.82
CA MET A 61 -4.36 4.42 2.14
C MET A 61 -4.97 5.62 2.87
N GLU A 62 -6.20 5.50 3.38
CA GLU A 62 -6.83 6.55 4.18
C GLU A 62 -6.02 6.84 5.45
N ARG A 63 -5.54 5.80 6.13
CA ARG A 63 -4.65 5.95 7.30
C ARG A 63 -3.31 6.57 6.94
N SER A 64 -2.74 6.22 5.79
CA SER A 64 -1.50 6.84 5.30
C SER A 64 -1.68 8.34 5.07
N LEU A 65 -2.77 8.73 4.40
CA LEU A 65 -3.11 10.13 4.13
C LEU A 65 -3.39 10.91 5.41
N ALA A 66 -4.05 10.29 6.40
CA ALA A 66 -4.28 10.89 7.71
C ALA A 66 -2.96 11.12 8.47
N ALA A 67 -1.97 10.23 8.30
CA ALA A 67 -0.65 10.36 8.92
C ALA A 67 0.24 11.38 8.20
N ARG A 68 0.25 11.39 6.87
CA ARG A 68 0.96 12.38 6.04
C ARG A 68 0.12 12.72 4.80
N PRO A 69 -0.53 13.89 4.78
CA PRO A 69 -1.20 14.37 3.59
C PRO A 69 -0.17 14.66 2.50
N ASP A 70 -0.17 13.86 1.42
CA ASP A 70 0.73 14.02 0.29
C ASP A 70 -0.06 13.96 -1.03
N ALA A 71 0.17 14.92 -1.92
CA ALA A 71 -0.53 15.00 -3.21
C ALA A 71 -0.32 13.74 -4.07
N SER A 72 0.85 13.11 -3.98
CA SER A 72 1.18 11.89 -4.71
C SER A 72 0.34 10.71 -4.23
N TYR A 73 0.00 10.67 -2.94
CA TYR A 73 -0.85 9.63 -2.37
C TYR A 73 -2.29 9.78 -2.81
N PHE A 74 -2.81 11.02 -2.89
CA PHE A 74 -4.14 11.29 -3.45
C PHE A 74 -4.25 10.85 -4.92
N ASN A 75 -3.25 11.13 -5.75
CA ASN A 75 -3.23 10.69 -7.14
C ASN A 75 -3.24 9.16 -7.25
N ASN A 76 -2.44 8.48 -6.43
CA ASN A 76 -2.40 7.02 -6.38
C ASN A 76 -3.73 6.42 -5.91
N LEU A 77 -4.36 7.01 -4.89
CA LEU A 77 -5.68 6.60 -4.41
C LEU A 77 -6.76 6.79 -5.48
N GLY A 78 -6.78 7.91 -6.19
CA GLY A 78 -7.74 8.17 -7.28
C GLY A 78 -7.59 7.18 -8.44
N ASN A 79 -6.36 6.86 -8.84
CA ASN A 79 -6.09 5.83 -9.84
C ASN A 79 -6.55 4.44 -9.35
N MET A 80 -6.30 4.14 -8.08
CA MET A 80 -6.66 2.86 -7.48
C MET A 80 -8.19 2.70 -7.36
N LEU A 81 -8.91 3.74 -6.93
CA LEU A 81 -10.38 3.74 -6.88
C LEU A 81 -11.00 3.54 -8.26
N ARG A 82 -10.41 4.14 -9.31
CA ARG A 82 -10.82 3.89 -10.70
C ARG A 82 -10.59 2.44 -11.11
N GLU A 83 -9.46 1.84 -10.75
CA GLU A 83 -9.18 0.43 -11.04
C GLU A 83 -10.16 -0.49 -10.29
N CYS A 84 -10.45 -0.21 -9.02
CA CYS A 84 -11.41 -0.98 -8.21
C CYS A 84 -12.83 -0.86 -8.79
N GLY A 85 -13.32 0.37 -9.01
CA GLY A 85 -14.68 0.60 -9.53
C GLY A 85 -14.88 0.02 -10.94
N ARG A 86 -13.84 0.03 -11.79
CA ARG A 86 -13.88 -0.66 -13.09
C ARG A 86 -13.89 -2.18 -12.96
N LEU A 87 -13.36 -2.74 -11.88
CA LEU A 87 -13.39 -4.18 -11.63
C LEU A 87 -14.73 -4.60 -11.02
N ASP A 88 -15.33 -3.79 -10.14
CA ASP A 88 -16.71 -3.99 -9.68
C ASP A 88 -17.69 -3.99 -10.86
N ASP A 89 -17.54 -3.05 -11.81
CA ASP A 89 -18.32 -3.03 -13.06
C ASP A 89 -18.04 -4.26 -13.95
N ALA A 90 -16.80 -4.78 -13.95
CA ALA A 90 -16.41 -5.94 -14.77
C ALA A 90 -16.88 -7.29 -14.22
N ILE A 91 -17.24 -7.39 -12.93
CA ILE A 91 -17.75 -8.62 -12.31
C ILE A 91 -19.29 -8.72 -12.44
N ALA A 92 -19.96 -7.65 -12.87
CA ALA A 92 -21.42 -7.58 -13.04
C ALA A 92 -21.95 -8.00 -14.43
N HIS A 93 -21.10 -8.53 -15.33
CA HIS A 93 -21.48 -8.99 -16.67
C HIS A 93 -20.95 -10.40 -16.98
#